data_AF-A0A5C6NBF8-F1
#
_entry.id   AF-A0A5C6NBF8-F1
#
_cell.length_a   1.000
_cell.length_b   1.000
_cell.length_c   1.000
_cell.angle_alpha   90.00
_cell.angle_beta   90.00
_cell.angle_gamma   90.00
#
_symmetry.space_group_name_H-M   'P 1'
#
loop_
_entity.id
_entity.type
_entity.pdbx_description
1 polymer ?
#
loop_
_entity_poly.entity_id
_entity_poly.type
_entity_poly.pdbx_seq_one_letter_code
_entity_poly.pdbx_strand_id
1 'polypeptide(L)'
;KICCPEIPPVNLTETPPRKCFEVGERYRYQCKAGYKRKAGTSNLIKCIQTAHWVEWTLPDLICICVPPGSCGEPSSPPPAASKSLL
;
A
#
# COMPACT_ATOMS: atom_id res chain seq x y z
N LYS A 1 -18.79 9.73 16.57
CA LYS A 1 -18.22 8.79 15.59
C LYS A 1 -16.78 9.22 15.32
N ILE A 2 -15.79 8.40 15.69
CA ILE A 2 -14.37 8.69 15.46
C ILE A 2 -13.97 7.99 14.17
N CYS A 3 -13.45 8.75 13.21
CA CYS A 3 -12.96 8.21 11.95
C CYS A 3 -11.50 7.80 12.10
N CYS A 4 -11.14 6.69 11.47
CA CYS A 4 -9.73 6.38 11.19
C CYS A 4 -9.10 7.50 10.35
N PRO A 5 -7.77 7.69 10.46
CA PRO A 5 -7.04 8.59 9.57
C PRO A 5 -7.11 8.11 8.11
N GLU A 6 -6.56 8.90 7.19
CA GLU A 6 -6.43 8.49 5.79
C GLU A 6 -5.68 7.15 5.71
N ILE A 7 -6.18 6.26 4.84
CA ILE A 7 -5.57 4.95 4.63
C ILE A 7 -4.15 5.15 4.08
N PRO A 8 -3.12 4.52 4.67
CA PRO A 8 -1.75 4.69 4.20
C PRO A 8 -1.61 4.23 2.74
N PRO A 9 -0.87 4.95 1.89
CA PRO A 9 -0.63 4.51 0.52
C PRO A 9 0.25 3.26 0.49
N VAL A 10 -0.01 2.38 -0.48
CA VAL A 10 0.82 1.19 -0.76
C VAL A 10 1.19 1.20 -2.23
N ASN A 11 2.46 0.92 -2.53
CA ASN A 11 2.97 0.93 -3.90
C ASN A 11 2.18 0.00 -4.82
N LEU A 12 1.91 0.47 -6.04
CA LEU A 12 1.22 -0.28 -7.08
C LEU A 12 -0.20 -0.75 -6.69
N THR A 13 -0.85 -0.01 -5.79
CA THR A 13 -2.28 -0.18 -5.49
C THR A 13 -3.12 0.95 -6.09
N GLU A 14 -4.41 0.68 -6.26
CA GLU A 14 -5.41 1.71 -6.54
C GLU A 14 -5.50 2.70 -5.36
N THR A 15 -5.83 3.96 -5.65
CA THR A 15 -5.95 5.01 -4.62
C THR A 15 -7.08 4.66 -3.64
N PRO A 16 -6.81 4.61 -2.32
CA PRO A 16 -7.86 4.36 -1.34
C PRO A 16 -8.95 5.45 -1.36
N PRO A 17 -10.21 5.08 -1.08
CA PRO A 17 -11.30 6.05 -1.04
C PRO A 17 -11.13 6.99 0.17
N ARG A 18 -11.39 8.28 -0.04
CA ARG A 18 -11.46 9.27 1.03
C ARG A 18 -12.84 9.23 1.68
N LYS A 19 -13.02 8.30 2.61
CA LYS A 19 -14.24 8.19 3.43
C LYS A 19 -13.90 7.93 4.90
N CYS A 20 -14.85 8.24 5.78
CA CYS A 20 -14.73 7.92 7.20
C CYS A 20 -14.91 6.41 7.41
N PHE A 21 -13.85 5.74 7.86
CA PHE A 21 -13.92 4.37 8.36
C PHE A 21 -14.00 4.37 9.89
N GLU A 22 -14.86 3.53 10.46
CA GLU A 22 -15.00 3.39 11.91
C GLU A 22 -14.01 2.37 12.50
N VAL A 23 -13.76 2.49 13.80
CA VAL A 23 -12.99 1.50 14.57
C VAL A 23 -13.61 0.11 14.37
N GLY A 24 -12.78 -0.86 14.01
CA GLY A 24 -13.20 -2.22 13.70
C GLY A 24 -13.38 -2.50 12.22
N GLU A 25 -13.62 -1.47 11.40
CA GLU A 25 -13.74 -1.64 9.94
C GLU A 25 -12.42 -2.07 9.30
N ARG A 26 -12.55 -2.68 8.12
CA ARG A 26 -11.44 -3.24 7.39
C ARG A 26 -11.39 -2.67 5.99
N TYR A 27 -10.18 -2.47 5.49
CA TYR A 27 -9.93 -2.08 4.11
C TYR A 27 -9.07 -3.13 3.42
N ARG A 28 -9.48 -3.50 2.20
CA ARG A 28 -8.70 -4.38 1.32
C ARG A 28 -8.15 -3.56 0.16
N TYR A 29 -6.83 -3.43 0.11
CA TYR A 29 -6.16 -2.84 -1.04
C TYR A 29 -6.38 -3.70 -2.28
N GLN A 30 -6.42 -3.02 -3.42
CA GLN A 30 -6.44 -3.62 -4.75
C GLN A 30 -5.14 -3.23 -5.45
N CYS A 31 -4.39 -4.21 -5.96
CA CYS A 31 -3.26 -3.92 -6.84
C CYS A 31 -3.78 -3.30 -8.14
N LYS A 32 -3.00 -2.42 -8.76
CA LYS A 32 -3.31 -1.84 -10.06
C LYS A 32 -3.45 -2.93 -11.13
N ALA A 33 -4.15 -2.63 -12.21
CA ALA A 33 -4.25 -3.50 -13.37
C ALA A 33 -2.86 -4.02 -13.82
N GLY A 34 -2.74 -5.32 -14.06
CA GLY A 34 -1.48 -6.00 -14.41
C GLY A 34 -0.65 -6.48 -13.20
N TYR A 35 -0.95 -6.01 -11.99
CA TYR A 35 -0.29 -6.45 -10.77
C TYR A 35 -1.19 -7.37 -9.94
N LYS A 36 -0.58 -8.32 -9.25
CA LYS A 36 -1.25 -9.22 -8.29
C LYS A 36 -0.53 -9.19 -6.96
N ARG A 37 -1.25 -9.50 -5.90
CA ARG A 37 -0.66 -9.65 -4.56
C ARG A 37 0.36 -10.79 -4.58
N LYS A 38 1.56 -10.56 -4.04
CA LYS A 38 2.58 -11.58 -3.78
C LYS A 38 2.07 -12.57 -2.72
N ALA A 39 2.27 -13.86 -2.95
CA ALA A 39 1.98 -14.88 -1.94
C ALA A 39 2.76 -14.61 -0.65
N GLY A 40 2.14 -14.87 0.51
CA GLY A 40 2.75 -14.61 1.83
C GLY A 40 2.62 -13.17 2.35
N THR A 41 1.97 -12.26 1.61
CA THR A 41 1.62 -10.90 2.08
C THR A 41 0.12 -10.73 2.26
N SER A 42 -0.34 -9.77 3.07
CA SER A 42 -1.77 -9.44 3.27
C SER A 42 -2.14 -8.12 2.59
N ASN A 43 -3.28 -8.08 1.91
CA ASN A 43 -3.87 -6.82 1.41
C ASN A 43 -4.89 -6.21 2.37
N LEU A 44 -5.02 -6.72 3.58
CA LEU A 44 -6.05 -6.36 4.54
C LEU A 44 -5.45 -5.56 5.68
N ILE A 45 -6.00 -4.36 5.91
CA ILE A 45 -5.74 -3.56 7.11
C ILE A 45 -7.04 -3.40 7.91
N LYS A 46 -6.90 -3.14 9.21
CA LYS A 46 -8.01 -2.90 10.13
C LYS A 46 -7.83 -1.57 10.85
N CYS A 47 -8.92 -0.82 10.98
CA CYS A 47 -8.98 0.35 11.84
C CYS A 47 -9.06 -0.11 13.29
N ILE A 48 -8.10 0.29 14.12
CA ILE A 48 -8.01 -0.10 15.52
C ILE A 48 -7.95 1.14 16.42
N GLN A 49 -8.45 0.98 17.64
CA GLN A 49 -8.30 1.97 18.71
C GLN A 49 -7.13 1.53 19.60
N THR A 50 -6.11 2.38 19.73
CA THR A 50 -5.08 2.26 20.74
C THR A 50 -5.50 3.00 22.02
N ALA A 51 -4.66 3.01 23.05
CA ALA A 51 -4.95 3.75 24.29
C ALA A 51 -5.13 5.27 24.07
N HIS A 52 -4.61 5.83 22.98
CA HIS A 52 -4.51 7.27 22.79
C HIS A 52 -5.05 7.77 21.44
N TRP A 53 -5.09 6.94 20.40
CA TRP A 53 -5.59 7.36 19.08
C TRP A 53 -6.16 6.18 18.28
N VAL A 54 -6.79 6.51 17.15
CA VAL A 54 -7.26 5.53 16.17
C VAL A 54 -6.26 5.45 15.03
N GLU A 55 -5.89 4.25 14.62
CA GLU A 55 -4.92 4.02 13.53
C GLU A 55 -5.26 2.78 12.71
N TRP A 56 -4.60 2.67 11.55
CA TRP A 56 -4.63 1.47 10.73
C TRP A 56 -3.52 0.50 11.14
N THR A 57 -3.81 -0.80 11.16
CA THR A 57 -2.75 -1.82 11.22
C THR A 57 -1.82 -1.68 10.01
N LEU A 58 -0.53 -1.94 10.20
CA LEU A 58 0.46 -1.84 9.13
C LEU A 58 0.16 -2.81 7.96
N PRO A 59 0.17 -2.34 6.71
CA PRO A 59 0.11 -3.22 5.55
C PRO A 59 1.47 -3.90 5.31
N ASP A 60 1.45 -5.19 5.03
CA ASP A 60 2.59 -5.97 4.52
C ASP A 60 2.45 -6.31 3.03
N LEU A 61 1.45 -5.72 2.36
CA LEU A 61 1.11 -5.96 0.96
C LEU A 61 2.28 -5.65 0.03
N ILE A 62 2.62 -6.63 -0.82
CA ILE A 62 3.47 -6.42 -1.99
C ILE A 62 2.67 -6.78 -3.25
N CYS A 63 2.57 -5.84 -4.19
CA CYS A 63 2.01 -6.07 -5.52
C CYS A 63 3.15 -6.37 -6.51
N ILE A 64 3.02 -7.48 -7.24
CA ILE A 64 4.01 -7.98 -8.22
C ILE A 64 3.39 -8.07 -9.60
N CYS A 65 4.19 -7.84 -10.63
CA CYS A 65 3.76 -7.92 -12.01
C CYS A 65 3.46 -9.37 -12.43
N VAL A 66 2.35 -9.61 -13.13
CA VAL A 66 1.99 -10.96 -13.63
C VAL A 66 1.46 -10.91 -15.07
N PRO A 67 2.11 -11.61 -16.03
CA PRO A 67 3.37 -12.34 -15.89
C PRO A 67 4.58 -11.40 -15.66
N PRO A 68 5.71 -11.88 -15.11
CA PRO A 68 6.90 -11.07 -14.94
C PRO A 68 7.33 -10.44 -16.28
N GLY A 69 7.53 -9.11 -16.30
CA GLY A 69 7.96 -8.37 -17.49
C GLY A 69 6.83 -7.87 -18.40
N SER A 70 5.55 -8.16 -18.12
CA SER A 70 4.44 -7.65 -18.94
C SER A 70 3.89 -6.29 -18.50
N CYS A 71 4.26 -5.83 -17.31
CA CYS A 71 3.86 -4.54 -16.79
C CYS A 71 4.92 -3.52 -17.18
N GLY A 72 4.51 -2.27 -17.43
CA GLY A 72 5.45 -1.15 -17.46
C GLY A 72 6.28 -1.17 -16.18
N GLU A 73 7.58 -0.98 -16.31
CA GLU A 73 8.51 -1.01 -15.18
C GLU A 73 7.96 -0.09 -14.07
N PRO A 74 7.83 -0.57 -12.81
CA PRO A 74 7.59 0.34 -11.71
C PRO A 74 8.81 1.24 -11.71
N SER A 75 8.66 2.49 -12.13
CA SER A 75 9.75 3.46 -12.29
C SER A 75 10.72 3.32 -11.12
N SER A 76 11.81 2.59 -11.35
CA SER A 76 12.94 2.58 -10.42
C SER A 76 13.34 4.06 -10.31
N PRO A 77 13.52 4.61 -9.09
CA PRO A 77 14.22 5.88 -9.01
C PRO A 77 15.53 5.72 -9.80
N PRO A 78 15.89 6.68 -10.67
CA PRO A 78 17.10 6.54 -11.48
C PRO A 78 18.26 6.20 -10.53
N PRO A 79 19.17 5.28 -10.92
CA PRO A 79 20.33 4.99 -10.10
C PRO A 79 20.99 6.33 -9.79
N ALA A 80 21.13 6.62 -8.49
CA ALA A 80 21.80 7.82 -8.03
C ALA A 80 23.13 7.91 -8.79
N ALA A 81 23.28 8.96 -9.59
CA ALA A 81 24.47 9.17 -10.39
C ALA A 81 25.69 9.05 -9.46
N SER A 82 26.52 8.03 -9.70
CA SER A 82 27.82 7.94 -9.07
C SER A 82 28.60 9.17 -9.54
N LYS A 83 28.73 10.18 -8.67
CA LYS A 83 29.73 11.21 -8.85
C LYS A 83 31.08 10.51 -8.74
N SER A 84 31.72 10.27 -9.87
CA SER A 84 33.16 10.03 -9.91
C SER A 84 33.84 11.22 -9.26
N LEU A 85 34.44 10.99 -8.09
CA LEU A 85 35.37 11.93 -7.48
C LEU A 85 36.62 11.93 -8.38
N LEU A 86 36.86 13.05 -9.05
CA LEU A 86 38.17 13.42 -9.58
C LEU A 86 39.14 13.69 -8.44
#